data_AF-A0A9D5TY27-F1
#
_entry.id   AF-A0A9D5TY27-F1
#
_cell.length_a   1.000
_cell.length_b   1.000
_cell.length_c   1.000
_cell.angle_alpha   90.00
_cell.angle_beta   90.00
_cell.angle_gamma   90.00
#
_symmetry.space_group_name_H-M   'P 1'
#
loop_
_entity.id
_entity.type
_entity.pdbx_description
1 polymer ?
#
loop_
_entity_poly.entity_id
_entity_poly.type
_entity_poly.pdbx_seq_one_letter_code
_entity_poly.pdbx_strand_id
1 'polypeptide(L)'
;MPLMDYGHMYVIILGSRWLKFGDPHLDDLNRLIPLLYEAAIAPELWSERLDWLASKLGTRNAVIMHIEKIRPEITEYSFHANSWIPQSALDEYISLGLNQNDGSAYYHEQKLYDFTVGDDVRHQNGDHSPSRFYPWLEKTTGCTQAAGMCVSKDAAGYDILAVHYRDDSPFVPSDASDKLRFLGPHLTKVLEMNRPVHLLRHRYGAFLDVLDRLRIGVAILNAKGEIVIINEEFTRILDSRDALIVGPGQKLTANDDQDARRLSQAVYKLSQQAIIEKASENLRLNSRVNESSAYLLDLAPLREKQGTFGGQFSGVLATVVDPFWYTDINTDLLNRHFALTRTETDVFDAVLRGLSNSEIAEHLGKGPETVKSQLASVYRKTGAKDRLELVRLAVQMIIPLKEDQILPR
;
A
#
# COMPACT_ATOMS: atom_id res chain seq x y z
N MET A 1 11.14 40.49 -52.84
CA MET A 1 10.73 41.42 -51.76
C MET A 1 9.24 41.67 -51.91
N PRO A 2 8.37 41.41 -50.92
CA PRO A 2 8.39 40.43 -49.81
C PRO A 2 7.16 39.45 -49.90
N LEU A 3 7.24 38.19 -49.46
CA LEU A 3 6.95 37.67 -48.09
C LEU A 3 5.66 38.25 -47.48
N MET A 4 4.57 37.47 -47.51
CA MET A 4 3.50 37.55 -46.51
C MET A 4 3.26 36.15 -45.92
N ASP A 5 3.43 36.14 -44.61
CA ASP A 5 3.52 35.04 -43.69
C ASP A 5 2.10 34.61 -43.27
N TYR A 6 1.64 33.45 -43.74
CA TYR A 6 0.41 32.84 -43.20
C TYR A 6 0.81 32.03 -41.96
N GLY A 7 0.92 32.73 -40.83
CA GLY A 7 1.12 32.11 -39.52
C GLY A 7 0.03 31.07 -39.26
N HIS A 8 0.44 29.80 -39.25
CA HIS A 8 -0.40 28.66 -38.90
C HIS A 8 -0.82 28.77 -37.42
N MET A 9 -2.00 29.35 -37.19
CA MET A 9 -2.66 29.40 -35.89
C MET A 9 -3.48 28.12 -35.73
N TYR A 10 -2.90 27.11 -35.08
CA TYR A 10 -3.60 25.86 -34.77
C TYR A 10 -4.66 26.11 -33.68
N VAL A 11 -5.91 25.74 -33.98
CA VAL A 11 -7.09 25.85 -33.11
C VAL A 11 -7.36 24.50 -32.46
N ILE A 12 -7.46 24.45 -31.13
CA ILE A 12 -7.96 23.27 -30.40
C ILE A 12 -9.46 23.49 -30.14
N ILE A 13 -10.30 22.53 -30.52
CA ILE A 13 -11.76 22.60 -30.34
C ILE A 13 -12.11 22.09 -28.93
N LEU A 14 -12.59 22.97 -28.06
CA LEU A 14 -13.31 22.63 -26.82
C LEU A 14 -14.76 23.11 -26.97
N GLY A 15 -15.65 22.22 -27.45
CA GLY A 15 -17.07 22.54 -27.64
C GLY A 15 -17.36 23.68 -28.64
N SER A 16 -18.41 24.46 -28.38
CA SER A 16 -18.98 25.47 -29.28
C SER A 16 -18.22 26.81 -29.30
N ARG A 17 -17.07 26.93 -28.63
CA ARG A 17 -16.32 28.18 -28.48
C ARG A 17 -14.92 28.08 -29.07
N TRP A 18 -14.55 29.08 -29.86
CA TRP A 18 -13.22 29.24 -30.45
C TRP A 18 -12.27 29.85 -29.41
N LEU A 19 -11.34 29.06 -28.87
CA LEU A 19 -10.27 29.56 -28.01
C LEU A 19 -9.00 29.76 -28.85
N LYS A 20 -8.42 30.97 -28.80
CA LYS A 20 -7.16 31.31 -29.49
C LYS A 20 -5.97 30.89 -28.63
N PHE A 21 -4.87 30.50 -29.26
CA PHE A 21 -3.57 30.37 -28.59
C PHE A 21 -3.20 31.70 -27.93
N GLY A 22 -2.94 31.70 -26.61
CA GLY A 22 -2.71 32.91 -25.80
C GLY A 22 -3.92 33.39 -24.97
N ASP A 23 -4.96 32.56 -24.81
CA ASP A 23 -6.00 32.80 -23.80
C ASP A 23 -5.42 32.60 -22.39
N PRO A 24 -5.46 33.61 -21.49
CA PRO A 24 -4.94 33.50 -20.13
C PRO A 24 -5.48 32.28 -19.36
N HIS A 25 -6.70 31.83 -19.69
CA HIS A 25 -7.31 30.65 -19.06
C HIS A 25 -6.67 29.33 -19.50
N LEU A 26 -6.20 29.21 -20.74
CA LEU A 26 -5.47 28.03 -21.22
C LEU A 26 -4.05 27.98 -20.64
N ASP A 27 -3.41 29.15 -20.49
CA ASP A 27 -2.06 29.25 -19.92
C ASP A 27 -2.02 28.83 -18.46
N ASP A 28 -3.05 29.16 -17.68
CA ASP A 28 -3.18 28.70 -16.29
C ASP A 28 -3.40 27.19 -16.20
N LEU A 29 -4.28 26.61 -17.02
CA LEU A 29 -4.51 25.16 -17.04
C LEU A 29 -3.27 24.38 -17.50
N ASN A 30 -2.54 24.89 -18.48
CA ASN A 30 -1.27 24.30 -18.93
C ASN A 30 -0.20 24.32 -17.84
N ARG A 31 -0.23 25.30 -16.91
CA ARG A 31 0.67 25.32 -15.75
C ARG A 31 0.26 24.33 -14.66
N LEU A 32 -1.03 24.01 -14.54
CA LEU A 32 -1.51 23.02 -13.58
C LEU A 32 -1.07 21.60 -13.94
N ILE A 33 -1.10 21.26 -15.23
CA ILE A 33 -0.84 19.89 -15.69
C ILE A 33 0.49 19.35 -15.11
N PRO A 34 1.65 20.01 -15.28
CA PRO A 34 2.91 19.56 -14.66
C PRO A 34 2.84 19.41 -13.14
N LEU A 35 2.14 20.32 -12.45
CA LEU A 35 2.00 20.29 -11.00
C LEU A 35 1.20 19.07 -10.50
N LEU A 36 0.22 18.62 -11.29
CA LEU A 36 -0.53 17.37 -11.01
C LEU A 36 0.38 16.15 -11.20
N TYR A 37 1.24 16.14 -12.22
CA TYR A 37 2.22 15.06 -12.41
C TYR A 37 3.28 15.03 -11.30
N GLU A 38 3.71 16.17 -10.78
CA GLU A 38 4.58 16.23 -9.60
C GLU A 38 3.92 15.61 -8.36
N ALA A 39 2.65 15.96 -8.10
CA ALA A 39 1.88 15.39 -6.99
C ALA A 39 1.65 13.89 -7.15
N ALA A 40 1.68 13.37 -8.38
CA ALA A 40 1.70 11.93 -8.61
C ALA A 40 2.91 11.29 -7.91
N ILE A 41 4.09 11.87 -8.09
CA ILE A 41 5.37 11.30 -7.62
C ILE A 41 5.64 11.62 -6.14
N ALA A 42 5.07 12.72 -5.63
CA ALA A 42 5.19 13.18 -4.24
C ALA A 42 3.79 13.43 -3.63
N PRO A 43 3.17 12.40 -3.02
CA PRO A 43 1.78 12.46 -2.54
C PRO A 43 1.48 13.57 -1.53
N GLU A 44 2.48 14.02 -0.78
CA GLU A 44 2.38 15.14 0.16
C GLU A 44 1.97 16.46 -0.51
N LEU A 45 2.20 16.60 -1.83
CA LEU A 45 1.88 17.81 -2.58
C LEU A 45 0.39 17.91 -2.97
N TRP A 46 -0.38 16.82 -2.87
CA TRP A 46 -1.79 16.80 -3.32
C TRP A 46 -2.64 17.88 -2.66
N SER A 47 -2.45 18.13 -1.36
CA SER A 47 -3.23 19.14 -0.65
C SER A 47 -3.04 20.54 -1.24
N GLU A 48 -1.78 20.92 -1.49
CA GLU A 48 -1.43 22.21 -2.11
C GLU A 48 -1.93 22.32 -3.56
N ARG A 49 -1.85 21.23 -4.35
CA ARG A 49 -2.33 21.22 -5.74
C ARG A 49 -3.84 21.34 -5.82
N LEU A 50 -4.56 20.70 -4.90
CA LEU A 50 -6.02 20.79 -4.83
C LEU A 50 -6.49 22.14 -4.28
N ASP A 51 -5.71 22.81 -3.42
CA ASP A 51 -5.99 24.21 -3.03
C ASP A 51 -5.88 25.15 -4.23
N TRP A 52 -4.84 24.98 -5.05
CA TRP A 52 -4.69 25.76 -6.27
C TRP A 52 -5.85 25.52 -7.24
N LEU A 53 -6.25 24.25 -7.44
CA LEU A 53 -7.39 23.89 -8.29
C LEU A 53 -8.69 24.51 -7.77
N ALA A 54 -8.97 24.40 -6.47
CA ALA A 54 -10.16 24.99 -5.85
C ALA A 54 -10.19 26.51 -6.05
N SER A 55 -9.07 27.20 -5.83
CA SER A 55 -8.94 28.64 -6.08
C SER A 55 -9.23 29.03 -7.53
N LYS A 56 -8.77 28.25 -8.51
CA LYS A 56 -8.99 28.54 -9.94
C LYS A 56 -10.41 28.26 -10.41
N LEU A 57 -11.10 27.31 -9.79
CA LEU A 57 -12.50 27.04 -10.05
C LEU A 57 -13.40 28.03 -9.29
N GLY A 58 -12.90 28.69 -8.25
CA GLY A 58 -13.73 29.52 -7.36
C GLY A 58 -14.53 28.69 -6.35
N THR A 59 -14.10 27.46 -6.09
CA THR A 59 -14.68 26.56 -5.09
C THR A 59 -13.90 26.65 -3.78
N ARG A 60 -14.51 26.16 -2.70
CA ARG A 60 -13.82 26.11 -1.41
C ARG A 60 -13.01 24.82 -1.27
N ASN A 61 -13.60 23.72 -1.70
CA ASN A 61 -12.97 22.41 -1.60
C ASN A 61 -12.81 21.78 -2.97
N ALA A 62 -11.76 20.99 -3.11
CA ALA A 62 -11.55 20.04 -4.18
C ALA A 62 -11.06 18.73 -3.56
N VAL A 63 -11.71 17.63 -3.94
CA VAL A 63 -11.45 16.29 -3.41
C VAL A 63 -11.39 15.31 -4.57
N ILE A 64 -10.33 14.54 -4.63
CA ILE A 64 -10.27 13.33 -5.45
C ILE A 64 -10.60 12.16 -4.54
N MET A 65 -11.61 11.39 -4.91
CA MET A 65 -11.98 10.16 -4.24
C MET A 65 -11.64 8.98 -5.14
N HIS A 66 -10.89 8.04 -4.59
CA HIS A 66 -10.58 6.77 -5.23
C HIS A 66 -11.43 5.67 -4.59
N ILE A 67 -12.15 4.92 -5.42
CA ILE A 67 -13.08 3.88 -4.98
C ILE A 67 -12.65 2.57 -5.62
N GLU A 68 -12.13 1.66 -4.81
CA GLU A 68 -11.65 0.35 -5.25
C GLU A 68 -12.59 -0.77 -4.82
N LYS A 69 -13.03 -1.57 -5.78
CA LYS A 69 -13.83 -2.78 -5.56
C LYS A 69 -12.89 -3.97 -5.37
N ILE A 70 -12.48 -4.18 -4.12
CA ILE A 70 -11.59 -5.30 -3.73
C ILE A 70 -12.31 -6.65 -3.97
N ARG A 71 -13.59 -6.73 -3.58
CA ARG A 71 -14.51 -7.86 -3.78
C ARG A 71 -15.93 -7.33 -3.99
N PRO A 72 -16.90 -8.14 -4.45
CA PRO A 72 -18.29 -7.67 -4.62
C PRO A 72 -18.87 -7.04 -3.34
N GLU A 73 -18.44 -7.52 -2.18
CA GLU A 73 -18.88 -7.07 -0.85
C GLU A 73 -17.90 -6.11 -0.13
N ILE A 74 -16.71 -5.85 -0.66
CA ILE A 74 -15.69 -5.00 -0.02
C ILE A 74 -15.26 -3.91 -0.98
N THR A 75 -15.57 -2.66 -0.62
CA THR A 75 -15.15 -1.46 -1.34
C THR A 75 -14.28 -0.60 -0.42
N GLU A 76 -13.10 -0.23 -0.89
CA GLU A 76 -12.18 0.65 -0.19
C GLU A 76 -12.25 2.07 -0.77
N TYR A 77 -12.07 3.07 0.10
CA TYR A 77 -12.14 4.48 -0.24
C TYR A 77 -10.84 5.16 0.21
N SER A 78 -10.20 5.86 -0.71
CA SER A 78 -9.08 6.75 -0.38
C SER A 78 -9.28 8.13 -1.00
N PHE A 79 -8.60 9.12 -0.45
CA PHE A 79 -8.88 10.52 -0.71
C PHE A 79 -7.61 11.33 -0.87
N HIS A 80 -7.63 12.24 -1.82
CA HIS A 80 -6.79 13.43 -1.81
C HIS A 80 -7.71 14.64 -1.64
N ALA A 81 -7.45 15.45 -0.62
CA ALA A 81 -8.27 16.62 -0.35
C ALA A 81 -7.39 17.86 -0.13
N ASN A 82 -7.96 19.01 -0.45
CA ASN A 82 -7.32 20.29 -0.21
C ASN A 82 -7.29 20.64 1.30
N SER A 83 -6.54 21.68 1.68
CA SER A 83 -6.21 21.95 3.10
C SER A 83 -7.41 22.24 4.01
N TRP A 84 -8.57 22.53 3.42
CA TRP A 84 -9.82 22.81 4.13
C TRP A 84 -10.55 21.56 4.62
N ILE A 85 -10.14 20.36 4.19
CA ILE A 85 -10.76 19.10 4.60
C ILE A 85 -9.72 18.28 5.36
N PRO A 86 -9.77 18.27 6.71
CA PRO A 86 -8.86 17.46 7.52
C PRO A 86 -9.21 15.97 7.39
N GLN A 87 -8.23 15.10 7.65
CA GLN A 87 -8.42 13.65 7.63
C GLN A 87 -9.59 13.19 8.52
N SER A 88 -9.76 13.79 9.70
CA SER A 88 -10.85 13.46 10.61
C SER A 88 -12.25 13.68 10.01
N ALA A 89 -12.40 14.62 9.09
CA ALA A 89 -13.67 14.84 8.38
C ALA A 89 -13.93 13.74 7.34
N LEU A 90 -12.89 13.25 6.67
CA LEU A 90 -12.99 12.13 5.73
C LEU A 90 -13.33 10.82 6.47
N ASP A 91 -12.72 10.61 7.64
CA ASP A 91 -13.02 9.45 8.50
C ASP A 91 -14.47 9.50 9.00
N GLU A 92 -14.94 10.69 9.43
CA GLU A 92 -16.34 10.88 9.82
C GLU A 92 -17.29 10.61 8.65
N TYR A 93 -16.99 11.13 7.46
CA TYR A 93 -17.77 10.92 6.24
C TYR A 93 -18.01 9.43 5.93
N ILE A 94 -16.95 8.61 6.02
CA ILE A 94 -17.05 7.15 5.84
C ILE A 94 -17.82 6.50 7.00
N SER A 95 -17.53 6.87 8.25
CA SER A 95 -18.18 6.28 9.42
C SER A 95 -19.71 6.49 9.45
N LEU A 96 -20.18 7.62 8.91
CA LEU A 96 -21.59 7.97 8.82
C LEU A 96 -22.30 7.34 7.61
N GLY A 97 -21.55 6.68 6.73
CA GLY A 97 -22.03 6.06 5.49
C GLY A 97 -22.48 7.09 4.45
N LEU A 98 -21.93 8.31 4.46
CA LEU A 98 -22.36 9.37 3.55
C LEU A 98 -22.03 9.06 2.08
N ASN A 99 -20.98 8.28 1.84
CA ASN A 99 -20.60 7.73 0.54
C ASN A 99 -21.65 6.81 -0.11
N GLN A 100 -22.66 6.37 0.65
CA GLN A 100 -23.78 5.59 0.14
C GLN A 100 -25.05 6.44 -0.04
N ASN A 101 -24.99 7.73 0.27
CA ASN A 101 -26.13 8.64 0.30
C ASN A 101 -25.81 10.01 -0.34
N ASP A 102 -24.76 10.06 -1.15
CA ASP A 102 -24.35 11.23 -1.92
C ASP A 102 -24.11 10.84 -3.39
N GLY A 103 -23.65 11.80 -4.20
CA GLY A 103 -23.38 11.56 -5.61
C GLY A 103 -22.26 10.54 -5.86
N SER A 104 -21.36 10.32 -4.89
CA SER A 104 -20.20 9.44 -5.04
C SER A 104 -20.57 8.01 -5.44
N ALA A 105 -21.71 7.52 -4.94
CA ALA A 105 -22.23 6.19 -5.27
C ALA A 105 -22.58 6.00 -6.76
N TYR A 106 -22.83 7.07 -7.52
CA TYR A 106 -23.44 6.99 -8.86
C TYR A 106 -22.58 7.57 -9.98
N TYR A 107 -21.52 8.32 -9.68
CA TYR A 107 -20.68 8.92 -10.72
C TYR A 107 -20.10 7.91 -11.72
N HIS A 108 -19.84 6.66 -11.30
CA HIS A 108 -19.36 5.61 -12.20
C HIS A 108 -20.34 5.22 -13.32
N GLU A 109 -21.63 5.51 -13.15
CA GLU A 109 -22.67 5.27 -14.16
C GLU A 109 -22.68 6.37 -15.24
N GLN A 110 -22.11 7.55 -14.94
CA GLN A 110 -22.00 8.67 -15.87
C GLN A 110 -20.89 8.44 -16.92
N LYS A 111 -20.91 9.21 -18.01
CA LYS A 111 -19.76 9.21 -18.94
C LYS A 111 -18.56 9.85 -18.26
N LEU A 112 -17.36 9.44 -18.66
CA LEU A 112 -16.14 10.06 -18.18
C LEU A 112 -16.16 11.56 -18.47
N TYR A 113 -15.78 12.34 -17.47
CA TYR A 113 -15.67 13.79 -17.51
C TYR A 113 -17.00 14.54 -17.71
N ASP A 114 -18.14 13.85 -17.56
CA ASP A 114 -19.42 14.54 -17.42
C ASP A 114 -19.55 15.09 -16.00
N PHE A 115 -19.67 16.41 -15.93
CA PHE A 115 -19.68 17.17 -14.69
C PHE A 115 -21.12 17.46 -14.28
N THR A 116 -21.55 16.90 -13.15
CA THR A 116 -22.91 17.05 -12.62
C THR A 116 -22.92 17.81 -11.32
N VAL A 117 -24.03 18.49 -11.04
CA VAL A 117 -24.20 19.37 -9.88
C VAL A 117 -25.26 18.80 -8.96
N GLY A 118 -25.08 18.99 -7.65
CA GLY A 118 -26.10 18.67 -6.67
C GLY A 118 -26.42 17.17 -6.64
N ASP A 119 -27.69 16.87 -6.40
CA ASP A 119 -28.22 15.50 -6.42
C ASP A 119 -28.61 15.02 -7.84
N ASP A 120 -28.26 15.75 -8.90
CA ASP A 120 -28.67 15.39 -10.28
C ASP A 120 -28.25 13.96 -10.64
N VAL A 121 -27.03 13.55 -10.28
CA VAL A 121 -26.53 12.19 -10.54
C VAL A 121 -27.32 11.11 -9.79
N ARG A 122 -27.78 11.40 -8.58
CA ARG A 122 -28.60 10.47 -7.78
C ARG A 122 -30.00 10.36 -8.35
N HIS A 123 -30.61 11.51 -8.67
CA HIS A 123 -31.94 11.59 -9.25
C HIS A 123 -32.04 10.92 -10.62
N GLN A 124 -31.03 11.11 -11.49
CA GLN A 124 -30.94 10.42 -12.78
C GLN A 124 -30.89 8.89 -12.63
N ASN A 125 -30.36 8.42 -11.50
CA ASN A 125 -30.20 7.02 -11.17
C ASN A 125 -31.32 6.50 -10.24
N GLY A 126 -32.38 7.30 -10.04
CA GLY A 126 -33.59 6.91 -9.31
C GLY A 126 -33.52 7.03 -7.78
N ASP A 127 -32.43 7.54 -7.21
CA ASP A 127 -32.32 7.84 -5.79
C ASP A 127 -32.81 9.27 -5.50
N HIS A 128 -34.02 9.37 -4.95
CA HIS A 128 -34.63 10.61 -4.48
C HIS A 128 -34.69 10.69 -2.95
N SER A 129 -33.94 9.84 -2.24
CA SER A 129 -33.92 9.88 -0.78
C SER A 129 -33.27 11.20 -0.30
N PRO A 130 -33.73 11.76 0.83
CA PRO A 130 -33.11 12.97 1.38
C PRO A 130 -31.62 12.79 1.61
N SER A 131 -30.81 13.72 1.12
CA SER A 131 -29.36 13.70 1.32
C SER A 131 -28.99 14.03 2.77
N ARG A 132 -28.24 13.13 3.41
CA ARG A 132 -27.55 13.38 4.68
C ARG A 132 -26.22 14.09 4.48
N PHE A 133 -25.71 14.11 3.24
CA PHE A 133 -24.41 14.67 2.91
C PHE A 133 -24.40 16.21 2.96
N TYR A 134 -25.36 16.92 2.35
CA TYR A 134 -25.35 18.39 2.36
C TYR A 134 -25.44 19.01 3.78
N PRO A 135 -26.30 18.53 4.69
CA PRO A 135 -26.31 19.05 6.07
C PRO A 135 -24.98 18.83 6.79
N TRP A 136 -24.32 17.69 6.56
CA TRP A 136 -22.99 17.42 7.11
C TRP A 136 -21.92 18.31 6.46
N LEU A 137 -21.95 18.47 5.14
CA LEU A 137 -21.01 19.28 4.38
C LEU A 137 -21.03 20.75 4.83
N GLU A 138 -22.23 21.31 5.05
CA GLU A 138 -22.40 22.68 5.53
C GLU A 138 -21.84 22.83 6.95
N LYS A 139 -22.15 21.91 7.85
CA LYS A 139 -21.64 21.91 9.22
C LYS A 139 -20.11 21.81 9.27
N THR A 140 -19.53 20.95 8.44
CA THR A 140 -18.10 20.60 8.50
C THR A 140 -17.23 21.58 7.73
N THR A 141 -17.70 22.09 6.59
CA THR A 141 -16.88 22.88 5.66
C THR A 141 -17.47 24.25 5.34
N GLY A 142 -18.74 24.50 5.69
CA GLY A 142 -19.48 25.69 5.31
C GLY A 142 -19.98 25.72 3.86
N CYS A 143 -19.77 24.64 3.10
CA CYS A 143 -20.27 24.49 1.73
C CYS A 143 -21.69 23.93 1.72
N THR A 144 -22.55 24.44 0.84
CA THR A 144 -23.96 24.01 0.72
C THR A 144 -24.20 23.18 -0.53
N GLN A 145 -23.28 23.20 -1.49
CA GLN A 145 -23.39 22.54 -2.77
C GLN A 145 -22.15 21.71 -3.09
N ALA A 146 -22.34 20.71 -3.93
CA ALA A 146 -21.30 19.86 -4.47
C ALA A 146 -21.51 19.67 -5.97
N ALA A 147 -20.42 19.44 -6.68
CA ALA A 147 -20.43 19.02 -8.06
C ALA A 147 -19.25 18.09 -8.29
N GLY A 148 -19.33 17.22 -9.28
CA GLY A 148 -18.26 16.27 -9.53
C GLY A 148 -18.34 15.62 -10.89
N MET A 149 -17.32 14.83 -11.20
CA MET A 149 -17.26 14.01 -12.39
C MET A 149 -16.52 12.71 -12.11
N CYS A 150 -16.88 11.67 -12.87
CA CYS A 150 -16.07 10.47 -12.96
C CYS A 150 -14.85 10.75 -13.85
N VAL A 151 -13.65 10.56 -13.29
CA VAL A 151 -12.37 10.80 -13.96
C VAL A 151 -11.88 9.53 -14.63
N SER A 152 -12.01 8.39 -13.96
CA SER A 152 -11.64 7.10 -14.51
C SER A 152 -12.60 6.03 -14.00
N LYS A 153 -12.77 4.94 -14.76
CA LYS A 153 -13.52 3.77 -14.31
C LYS A 153 -13.09 2.51 -15.05
N ASP A 154 -13.00 1.42 -14.32
CA ASP A 154 -12.73 0.08 -14.83
C ASP A 154 -13.45 -0.97 -13.95
N ALA A 155 -13.11 -2.24 -14.14
CA ALA A 155 -13.71 -3.33 -13.36
C ALA A 155 -13.25 -3.36 -11.90
N ALA A 156 -12.06 -2.84 -11.60
CA ALA A 156 -11.46 -2.80 -10.27
C ALA A 156 -11.90 -1.57 -9.47
N GLY A 157 -12.36 -0.49 -10.11
CA GLY A 157 -12.76 0.71 -9.38
C GLY A 157 -13.02 1.92 -10.27
N TYR A 158 -13.13 3.08 -9.63
CA TYR A 158 -13.32 4.35 -10.31
C TYR A 158 -12.81 5.53 -9.47
N ASP A 159 -12.45 6.60 -10.16
CA ASP A 159 -11.99 7.85 -9.55
C ASP A 159 -13.00 8.96 -9.79
N ILE A 160 -13.22 9.78 -8.77
CA ILE A 160 -14.13 10.92 -8.81
C ILE A 160 -13.33 12.18 -8.46
N LEU A 161 -13.51 13.25 -9.21
CA LEU A 161 -13.19 14.59 -8.75
C LEU A 161 -14.48 15.26 -8.29
N ALA A 162 -14.53 15.66 -7.03
CA ALA A 162 -15.62 16.43 -6.44
C ALA A 162 -15.11 17.81 -6.01
N VAL A 163 -15.97 18.81 -6.13
CA VAL A 163 -15.74 20.16 -5.64
C VAL A 163 -16.92 20.61 -4.79
N HIS A 164 -16.64 21.33 -3.72
CA HIS A 164 -17.66 21.85 -2.81
C HIS A 164 -17.62 23.37 -2.77
N TYR A 165 -18.80 23.97 -2.80
CA TYR A 165 -18.96 25.42 -2.92
C TYR A 165 -20.25 25.88 -2.24
N ARG A 166 -20.46 27.19 -2.23
CA ARG A 166 -21.66 27.84 -1.72
C ARG A 166 -22.40 28.54 -2.86
N ASP A 167 -23.70 28.73 -2.71
CA ASP A 167 -24.51 29.44 -3.72
C ASP A 167 -24.06 30.90 -3.91
N ASP A 168 -23.43 31.50 -2.89
CA ASP A 168 -22.86 32.86 -2.92
C ASP A 168 -21.41 32.93 -3.44
N SER A 169 -20.82 31.78 -3.81
CA SER A 169 -19.45 31.71 -4.32
C SER A 169 -19.35 32.13 -5.80
N PRO A 170 -18.15 32.53 -6.29
CA PRO A 170 -17.94 32.86 -7.71
C PRO A 170 -17.93 31.63 -8.63
N PHE A 171 -18.19 30.43 -8.12
CA PHE A 171 -18.18 29.20 -8.89
C PHE A 171 -19.30 29.18 -9.94
N VAL A 172 -18.94 28.92 -11.19
CA VAL A 172 -19.88 28.75 -12.30
C VAL A 172 -19.75 27.32 -12.84
N PRO A 173 -20.73 26.43 -12.60
CA PRO A 173 -20.62 25.02 -12.97
C PRO A 173 -20.35 24.76 -14.45
N SER A 174 -20.91 25.57 -15.35
CA SER A 174 -20.70 25.41 -16.80
C SER A 174 -19.27 25.76 -17.23
N ASP A 175 -18.67 26.80 -16.65
CA ASP A 175 -17.27 27.17 -16.91
C ASP A 175 -16.30 26.13 -16.29
N ALA A 176 -16.62 25.64 -15.10
CA ALA A 176 -15.87 24.56 -14.47
C ALA A 176 -15.92 23.27 -15.30
N SER A 177 -17.08 22.91 -15.86
CA SER A 177 -17.25 21.73 -16.71
C SER A 177 -16.29 21.74 -17.91
N ASP A 178 -16.15 22.86 -18.62
CA ASP A 178 -15.25 22.93 -19.78
C ASP A 178 -13.77 22.78 -19.38
N LYS A 179 -13.36 23.45 -18.30
CA LYS A 179 -11.99 23.37 -17.76
C LYS A 179 -11.66 21.97 -17.25
N LEU A 180 -12.58 21.36 -16.51
CA LEU A 180 -12.42 20.04 -15.93
C LEU A 180 -12.47 18.93 -16.98
N ARG A 181 -13.27 19.09 -18.04
CA ARG A 181 -13.27 18.19 -19.19
C ARG A 181 -11.93 18.21 -19.94
N PHE A 182 -11.28 19.38 -20.02
CA PHE A 182 -9.92 19.49 -20.55
C PHE A 182 -8.87 18.85 -19.62
N LEU A 183 -8.96 19.06 -18.31
CA LEU A 183 -8.05 18.45 -17.33
C LEU A 183 -8.26 16.95 -17.13
N GLY A 184 -9.46 16.44 -17.39
CA GLY A 184 -9.88 15.07 -17.12
C GLY A 184 -8.88 14.01 -17.58
N PRO A 185 -8.48 13.98 -18.88
CA PRO A 185 -7.50 13.02 -19.37
C PRO A 185 -6.13 13.07 -18.66
N HIS A 186 -5.70 14.26 -18.23
CA HIS A 186 -4.46 14.43 -17.47
C HIS A 186 -4.60 13.90 -16.04
N LEU A 187 -5.72 14.19 -15.37
CA LEU A 187 -6.04 13.64 -14.06
C LEU A 187 -6.09 12.10 -14.12
N THR A 188 -6.74 11.53 -15.13
CA THR A 188 -6.75 10.08 -15.35
C THR A 188 -5.34 9.52 -15.44
N LYS A 189 -4.47 10.15 -16.24
CA LYS A 189 -3.10 9.67 -16.42
C LYS A 189 -2.26 9.82 -15.15
N VAL A 190 -2.42 10.91 -14.42
CA VAL A 190 -1.74 11.17 -13.14
C VAL A 190 -2.15 10.13 -12.09
N LEU A 191 -3.45 9.87 -11.96
CA LEU A 191 -3.98 8.87 -11.03
C LEU A 191 -3.54 7.46 -11.44
N GLU A 192 -3.52 7.15 -12.75
CA GLU A 192 -2.97 5.91 -13.27
C GLU A 192 -1.48 5.71 -12.98
N MET A 193 -0.67 6.76 -12.97
CA MET A 193 0.77 6.64 -12.68
C MET A 193 1.05 6.12 -11.27
N ASN A 194 0.10 6.32 -10.34
CA ASN A 194 0.18 5.85 -8.95
C ASN A 194 -0.48 4.49 -8.71
N ARG A 195 -1.36 4.05 -9.61
CA ARG A 195 -2.08 2.77 -9.47
C ARG A 195 -1.17 1.55 -9.34
N PRO A 196 -0.01 1.40 -10.02
CA PRO A 196 0.82 0.20 -9.87
C PRO A 196 1.35 0.01 -8.44
N VAL A 197 1.70 1.10 -7.76
CA VAL A 197 2.25 1.06 -6.39
C VAL A 197 1.13 0.80 -5.38
N HIS A 198 -0.02 1.45 -5.54
CA HIS A 198 -1.17 1.25 -4.66
C HIS A 198 -1.83 -0.11 -4.89
N LEU A 199 -2.10 -0.53 -6.13
CA LEU A 199 -2.69 -1.84 -6.43
C LEU A 199 -1.78 -3.00 -6.00
N LEU A 200 -0.45 -2.91 -6.10
CA LEU A 200 0.41 -3.95 -5.51
C LEU A 200 0.28 -3.96 -3.98
N ARG A 201 0.32 -2.79 -3.33
CA ARG A 201 0.31 -2.66 -1.87
C ARG A 201 -1.06 -3.03 -1.26
N HIS A 202 -2.16 -2.79 -1.99
CA HIS A 202 -3.52 -3.16 -1.58
C HIS A 202 -3.85 -4.62 -1.94
N ARG A 203 -3.55 -5.09 -3.17
CA ARG A 203 -3.85 -6.47 -3.61
C ARG A 203 -3.02 -7.51 -2.88
N TYR A 204 -1.78 -7.18 -2.55
CA TYR A 204 -0.94 -8.03 -1.74
C TYR A 204 -0.91 -7.59 -0.28
N GLY A 205 -1.43 -6.43 0.13
CA GLY A 205 -1.38 -5.93 1.52
C GLY A 205 -1.84 -6.95 2.55
N ALA A 206 -3.05 -7.49 2.42
CA ALA A 206 -3.54 -8.54 3.31
C ALA A 206 -2.71 -9.84 3.25
N PHE A 207 -2.08 -10.14 2.11
CA PHE A 207 -1.18 -11.29 1.97
C PHE A 207 0.19 -11.00 2.59
N LEU A 208 0.71 -9.78 2.42
CA LEU A 208 1.94 -9.27 3.00
C LEU A 208 1.80 -9.15 4.52
N ASP A 209 0.64 -8.75 5.04
CA ASP A 209 0.31 -8.73 6.46
C ASP A 209 0.27 -10.15 7.05
N VAL A 210 -0.29 -11.12 6.32
CA VAL A 210 -0.23 -12.54 6.71
C VAL A 210 1.20 -13.06 6.66
N LEU A 211 1.98 -12.69 5.65
CA LEU A 211 3.39 -13.05 5.56
C LEU A 211 4.24 -12.38 6.64
N ASP A 212 3.93 -11.14 7.01
CA ASP A 212 4.53 -10.42 8.14
C ASP A 212 4.23 -11.14 9.46
N ARG A 213 2.98 -11.63 9.63
CA ARG A 213 2.65 -12.51 10.76
C ARG A 213 3.52 -13.76 10.73
N LEU A 214 3.65 -14.40 9.56
CA LEU A 214 4.45 -15.60 9.33
C LEU A 214 5.98 -15.35 9.31
N ARG A 215 6.45 -14.12 9.56
CA ARG A 215 7.88 -13.74 9.52
C ARG A 215 8.55 -14.05 8.17
N ILE A 216 7.80 -13.87 7.10
CA ILE A 216 8.27 -14.01 5.73
C ILE A 216 8.43 -12.60 5.16
N GLY A 217 9.67 -12.21 4.89
CA GLY A 217 9.96 -10.98 4.19
C GLY A 217 9.63 -11.13 2.71
N VAL A 218 8.97 -10.15 2.12
CA VAL A 218 8.70 -10.09 0.69
C VAL A 218 9.20 -8.78 0.11
N ALA A 219 9.88 -8.86 -1.02
CA ALA A 219 10.21 -7.73 -1.87
C ALA A 219 9.79 -7.98 -3.31
N ILE A 220 9.40 -6.92 -4.01
CA ILE A 220 9.21 -6.93 -5.46
C ILE A 220 10.29 -6.05 -6.07
N LEU A 221 11.04 -6.63 -7.01
CA LEU A 221 12.15 -6.00 -7.70
C LEU A 221 11.80 -5.75 -9.16
N ASN A 222 12.24 -4.64 -9.71
CA ASN A 222 12.16 -4.41 -11.16
C ASN A 222 13.28 -5.18 -11.90
N ALA A 223 13.30 -5.10 -13.24
CA ALA A 223 14.30 -5.78 -14.07
C ALA A 223 15.76 -5.35 -13.80
N LYS A 224 16.00 -4.21 -13.13
CA LYS A 224 17.34 -3.75 -12.72
C LYS A 224 17.74 -4.23 -11.32
N GLY A 225 16.81 -4.87 -10.59
CA GLY A 225 16.98 -5.29 -9.20
C GLY A 225 16.74 -4.17 -8.18
N GLU A 226 16.10 -3.09 -8.60
CA GLU A 226 15.69 -2.00 -7.70
C GLU A 226 14.40 -2.40 -6.99
N ILE A 227 14.35 -2.10 -5.68
CA ILE A 227 13.20 -2.39 -4.83
C ILE A 227 12.04 -1.50 -5.25
N VAL A 228 10.92 -2.13 -5.59
CA VAL A 228 9.65 -1.46 -5.88
C VAL A 228 8.79 -1.45 -4.62
N ILE A 229 8.69 -2.60 -3.95
CA ILE A 229 7.90 -2.78 -2.71
C ILE A 229 8.61 -3.75 -1.79
N ILE A 230 8.45 -3.52 -0.48
CA ILE A 230 8.82 -4.43 0.60
C ILE A 230 7.71 -4.44 1.67
N ASN A 231 7.55 -5.54 2.41
CA ASN A 231 6.73 -5.60 3.62
C ASN A 231 7.54 -5.25 4.89
N GLU A 232 6.87 -5.23 6.05
CA GLU A 232 7.52 -4.85 7.31
C GLU A 232 8.65 -5.82 7.68
N GLU A 233 8.44 -7.12 7.49
CA GLU A 233 9.44 -8.12 7.83
C GLU A 233 10.69 -8.02 6.92
N PHE A 234 10.52 -7.74 5.63
CA PHE A 234 11.66 -7.49 4.74
C PHE A 234 12.40 -6.20 5.15
N THR A 235 11.67 -5.18 5.58
CA THR A 235 12.27 -3.93 6.10
C THR A 235 13.11 -4.22 7.35
N ARG A 236 12.59 -5.00 8.32
CA ARG A 236 13.35 -5.45 9.49
C ARG A 236 14.65 -6.16 9.11
N ILE A 237 14.58 -7.05 8.12
CA ILE A 237 15.77 -7.80 7.65
C ILE A 237 16.79 -6.84 7.03
N LEU A 238 16.37 -5.85 6.25
CA LEU A 238 17.28 -4.85 5.68
C LEU A 238 17.90 -3.95 6.75
N ASP A 239 17.11 -3.55 7.76
CA ASP A 239 17.57 -2.70 8.87
C ASP A 239 18.62 -3.40 9.73
N SER A 240 18.57 -4.73 9.82
CA SER A 240 19.63 -5.52 10.49
C SER A 240 21.01 -5.35 9.83
N ARG A 241 21.04 -5.04 8.53
CA ARG A 241 22.24 -4.95 7.68
C ARG A 241 23.15 -6.17 7.74
N ASP A 242 22.60 -7.32 8.12
CA ASP A 242 23.34 -8.55 8.34
C ASP A 242 23.75 -9.18 6.99
N ALA A 243 22.81 -9.81 6.29
CA ALA A 243 23.06 -10.47 5.01
C ALA A 243 22.61 -9.64 3.79
N LEU A 244 21.51 -8.90 3.92
CA LEU A 244 20.94 -8.07 2.85
C LEU A 244 21.08 -6.58 3.17
N ILE A 245 21.36 -5.78 2.15
CA ILE A 245 21.49 -4.33 2.24
C ILE A 245 20.90 -3.65 0.99
N VAL A 246 20.66 -2.35 1.10
CA VAL A 246 20.24 -1.51 -0.01
C VAL A 246 21.45 -0.74 -0.56
N GLY A 247 21.79 -0.99 -1.81
CA GLY A 247 22.83 -0.28 -2.55
C GLY A 247 22.33 1.00 -3.22
N PRO A 248 23.20 1.70 -3.98
CA PRO A 248 22.83 2.90 -4.71
C PRO A 248 21.62 2.69 -5.63
N GLY A 249 20.70 3.67 -5.67
CA GLY A 249 19.51 3.60 -6.50
C GLY A 249 18.44 2.63 -5.99
N GLN A 250 18.36 2.38 -4.67
CA GLN A 250 17.41 1.43 -4.06
C GLN A 250 17.59 -0.02 -4.55
N LYS A 251 18.81 -0.39 -4.97
CA LYS A 251 19.11 -1.73 -5.47
C LYS A 251 19.26 -2.72 -4.32
N LEU A 252 18.50 -3.82 -4.33
CA LEU A 252 18.72 -4.90 -3.38
C LEU A 252 20.06 -5.59 -3.67
N THR A 253 20.91 -5.70 -2.66
CA THR A 253 22.19 -6.43 -2.75
C THR A 253 22.46 -7.21 -1.47
N ALA A 254 23.37 -8.17 -1.53
CA ALA A 254 23.89 -8.82 -0.35
C ALA A 254 25.10 -8.04 0.20
N ASN A 255 25.38 -8.25 1.49
CA ASN A 255 26.53 -7.67 2.18
C ASN A 255 27.86 -8.31 1.73
N ASP A 256 27.86 -9.62 1.50
CA ASP A 256 28.99 -10.35 0.92
C ASP A 256 29.05 -10.19 -0.61
N ASP A 257 30.24 -9.95 -1.15
CA ASP A 257 30.47 -9.68 -2.57
C ASP A 257 30.12 -10.86 -3.49
N GLN A 258 30.36 -12.09 -3.03
CA GLN A 258 30.04 -13.29 -3.80
C GLN A 258 28.52 -13.47 -3.87
N ASP A 259 27.85 -13.32 -2.74
CA ASP A 259 26.39 -13.39 -2.68
C ASP A 259 25.71 -12.23 -3.42
N ALA A 260 26.30 -11.02 -3.40
CA ALA A 260 25.82 -9.87 -4.17
C ALA A 260 25.84 -10.15 -5.68
N ARG A 261 26.93 -10.77 -6.16
CA ARG A 261 27.03 -11.21 -7.56
C ARG A 261 25.99 -12.27 -7.90
N ARG A 262 25.80 -13.27 -7.04
CA ARG A 262 24.79 -14.33 -7.24
C ARG A 262 23.38 -13.77 -7.30
N LEU A 263 23.04 -12.86 -6.38
CA LEU A 263 21.76 -12.16 -6.35
C LEU A 263 21.53 -11.35 -7.63
N SER A 264 22.49 -10.53 -8.04
CA SER A 264 22.35 -9.74 -9.26
C SER A 264 22.21 -10.60 -10.51
N GLN A 265 22.91 -11.73 -10.58
CA GLN A 265 22.81 -12.68 -11.70
C GLN A 265 21.44 -13.37 -11.74
N ALA A 266 20.94 -13.82 -10.59
CA ALA A 266 19.63 -14.44 -10.47
C ALA A 266 18.51 -13.48 -10.88
N VAL A 267 18.53 -12.25 -10.37
CA VAL A 267 17.55 -11.21 -10.73
C VAL A 267 17.57 -10.92 -12.22
N TYR A 268 18.77 -10.73 -12.80
CA TYR A 268 18.91 -10.48 -14.24
C TYR A 268 18.34 -11.65 -15.06
N LYS A 269 18.71 -12.89 -14.73
CA LYS A 269 18.23 -14.10 -15.40
C LYS A 269 16.71 -14.22 -15.36
N LEU A 270 16.10 -14.03 -14.19
CA LEU A 270 14.66 -14.18 -13.99
C LEU A 270 13.85 -13.06 -14.65
N SER A 271 14.37 -11.82 -14.64
CA SER A 271 13.70 -10.68 -15.28
C SER A 271 13.53 -10.81 -16.80
N GLN A 272 14.37 -11.63 -17.43
CA GLN A 272 14.39 -11.89 -18.89
C GLN A 272 13.48 -13.06 -19.30
N GLN A 273 12.99 -13.87 -18.37
CA GLN A 273 12.19 -15.07 -18.68
C GLN A 273 10.72 -14.72 -19.00
N ALA A 274 10.10 -15.46 -19.92
CA ALA A 274 8.81 -15.08 -20.54
C ALA A 274 7.56 -15.71 -19.89
N ILE A 275 7.73 -16.70 -19.01
CA ILE A 275 6.64 -17.54 -18.48
C ILE A 275 6.91 -17.85 -17.01
N ILE A 276 5.84 -17.91 -16.20
CA ILE A 276 5.79 -18.52 -14.86
C ILE A 276 5.94 -20.06 -15.01
N GLU A 277 7.02 -20.53 -15.63
CA GLU A 277 7.47 -21.90 -15.40
C GLU A 277 8.29 -21.90 -14.10
N LYS A 278 8.42 -23.06 -13.45
CA LYS A 278 9.04 -23.32 -12.13
C LYS A 278 10.52 -22.90 -11.98
N ALA A 279 11.00 -21.88 -12.71
CA ALA A 279 12.31 -21.29 -12.51
C ALA A 279 12.24 -20.38 -11.28
N SER A 280 12.56 -20.92 -10.10
CA SER A 280 12.95 -20.10 -8.96
C SER A 280 14.45 -20.28 -8.69
N GLU A 281 15.11 -19.20 -8.28
CA GLU A 281 16.51 -19.22 -7.87
C GLU A 281 16.54 -19.11 -6.33
N ASN A 282 17.10 -20.13 -5.70
CA ASN A 282 17.22 -20.19 -4.25
C ASN A 282 18.64 -19.80 -3.85
N LEU A 283 18.77 -18.73 -3.06
CA LEU A 283 20.02 -18.24 -2.53
C LEU A 283 20.05 -18.41 -1.02
N ARG A 284 21.14 -19.01 -0.53
CA ARG A 284 21.46 -19.09 0.90
C ARG A 284 22.49 -18.02 1.18
N LEU A 285 22.12 -17.02 1.97
CA LEU A 285 22.96 -15.87 2.32
C LEU A 285 23.39 -16.03 3.77
N ASN A 286 24.69 -16.18 4.03
CA ASN A 286 25.16 -16.43 5.39
C ASN A 286 24.97 -15.19 6.26
N SER A 287 24.55 -15.39 7.52
CA SER A 287 24.54 -14.33 8.53
C SER A 287 25.97 -14.06 8.97
N ARG A 288 26.30 -12.77 9.14
CA ARG A 288 27.54 -12.28 9.74
C ARG A 288 27.47 -12.24 11.25
N VAL A 289 26.26 -12.09 11.80
CA VAL A 289 26.01 -12.06 13.26
C VAL A 289 26.02 -13.46 13.85
N ASN A 290 25.57 -14.47 13.10
CA ASN A 290 25.55 -15.86 13.51
C ASN A 290 26.10 -16.77 12.41
N GLU A 291 27.33 -17.24 12.58
CA GLU A 291 28.06 -18.05 11.58
C GLU A 291 27.37 -19.38 11.22
N SER A 292 26.46 -19.86 12.06
CA SER A 292 25.67 -21.09 11.80
C SER A 292 24.31 -20.81 11.16
N SER A 293 23.98 -19.54 10.90
CA SER A 293 22.71 -19.09 10.33
C SER A 293 22.86 -18.61 8.89
N ALA A 294 21.80 -18.76 8.09
CA ALA A 294 21.74 -18.19 6.76
C ALA A 294 20.31 -17.84 6.37
N TYR A 295 20.10 -16.66 5.81
CA TYR A 295 18.84 -16.24 5.23
C TYR A 295 18.57 -17.08 3.98
N LEU A 296 17.34 -17.55 3.85
CA LEU A 296 16.88 -18.29 2.68
C LEU A 296 16.09 -17.34 1.80
N LEU A 297 16.67 -16.97 0.66
CA LEU A 297 16.09 -16.07 -0.31
C LEU A 297 15.63 -16.87 -1.55
N ASP A 298 14.33 -16.91 -1.80
CA ASP A 298 13.76 -17.46 -3.03
C ASP A 298 13.40 -16.31 -3.98
N LEU A 299 13.79 -16.45 -5.24
CA LEU A 299 13.55 -15.48 -6.30
C LEU A 299 12.73 -16.12 -7.41
N ALA A 300 11.58 -15.53 -7.73
CA ALA A 300 10.69 -16.02 -8.77
C ALA A 300 10.36 -14.92 -9.80
N PRO A 301 10.20 -15.24 -11.09
CA PRO A 301 9.87 -14.24 -12.10
C PRO A 301 8.43 -13.75 -11.89
N LEU A 302 8.25 -12.43 -11.95
CA LEU A 302 6.94 -11.79 -11.82
C LEU A 302 6.63 -11.02 -13.11
N ARG A 303 5.63 -11.49 -13.88
CA ARG A 303 5.16 -10.81 -15.11
C ARG A 303 3.67 -10.65 -15.10
N GLU A 304 3.22 -9.47 -15.55
CA GLU A 304 1.81 -9.21 -15.78
C GLU A 304 1.55 -8.90 -17.26
N LYS A 305 0.61 -9.65 -17.86
CA LYS A 305 0.25 -9.49 -19.28
C LYS A 305 -1.04 -8.69 -19.50
N GLN A 306 -1.88 -8.51 -18.48
CA GLN A 306 -3.23 -7.93 -18.64
C GLN A 306 -3.40 -6.48 -18.17
N GLY A 307 -2.31 -5.77 -17.87
CA GLY A 307 -2.37 -4.31 -17.74
C GLY A 307 -3.04 -3.80 -16.47
N THR A 308 -3.16 -4.62 -15.42
CA THR A 308 -3.57 -4.17 -14.07
C THR A 308 -2.55 -3.20 -13.48
N PHE A 309 -1.31 -3.19 -13.99
CA PHE A 309 -0.24 -2.25 -13.61
C PHE A 309 -0.03 -1.10 -14.61
N GLY A 310 -1.04 -0.71 -15.41
CA GLY A 310 -0.91 0.39 -16.37
C GLY A 310 0.10 0.13 -17.50
N GLY A 311 0.47 -1.14 -17.72
CA GLY A 311 1.42 -1.59 -18.73
C GLY A 311 1.93 -3.02 -18.49
N GLN A 312 2.85 -3.49 -19.34
CA GLN A 312 3.53 -4.78 -19.15
C GLN A 312 4.58 -4.65 -18.03
N PHE A 313 4.33 -5.22 -16.86
CA PHE A 313 5.32 -5.32 -15.79
C PHE A 313 6.18 -6.58 -15.96
N SER A 314 7.50 -6.43 -15.79
CA SER A 314 8.48 -7.54 -15.75
C SER A 314 9.47 -7.30 -14.62
N GLY A 315 9.49 -8.20 -13.65
CA GLY A 315 10.30 -8.07 -12.44
C GLY A 315 10.53 -9.42 -11.76
N VAL A 316 10.95 -9.36 -10.50
CA VAL A 316 11.26 -10.54 -9.68
C VAL A 316 10.60 -10.39 -8.31
N LEU A 317 9.88 -11.43 -7.89
CA LEU A 317 9.40 -11.58 -6.52
C LEU A 317 10.52 -12.21 -5.70
N ALA A 318 10.91 -11.56 -4.62
CA ALA A 318 11.90 -12.03 -3.67
C ALA A 318 11.21 -12.35 -2.34
N THR A 319 11.35 -13.58 -1.87
CA THR A 319 10.85 -14.02 -0.58
C THR A 319 12.01 -14.42 0.29
N VAL A 320 12.14 -13.85 1.49
CA VAL A 320 13.22 -14.13 2.42
C VAL A 320 12.67 -14.66 3.73
N VAL A 321 13.28 -15.74 4.21
CA VAL A 321 13.06 -16.26 5.55
C VAL A 321 14.37 -16.15 6.30
N ASP A 322 14.34 -15.47 7.45
CA ASP A 322 15.40 -15.50 8.45
C ASP A 322 15.15 -16.71 9.36
N PRO A 323 15.85 -17.84 9.20
CA PRO A 323 15.51 -19.04 9.96
C PRO A 323 15.76 -18.91 11.46
N PHE A 324 16.54 -17.93 11.94
CA PHE A 324 16.94 -17.80 13.35
C PHE A 324 16.09 -16.78 14.13
N TRP A 325 14.93 -16.37 13.62
CA TRP A 325 13.99 -15.49 14.32
C TRP A 325 13.52 -16.03 15.68
N TYR A 326 13.73 -17.32 15.96
CA TYR A 326 13.32 -18.03 17.18
C TYR A 326 14.06 -17.64 18.47
N THR A 327 14.97 -16.66 18.45
CA THR A 327 15.41 -16.06 19.72
C THR A 327 14.28 -15.31 20.43
N ASP A 328 13.18 -15.00 19.73
CA ASP A 328 11.91 -14.47 20.25
C ASP A 328 10.74 -15.46 20.00
N ILE A 329 10.91 -16.75 20.33
CA ILE A 329 9.75 -17.64 20.42
C ILE A 329 8.81 -17.04 21.48
N ASN A 330 7.58 -16.73 21.08
CA ASN A 330 6.51 -16.39 22.02
C ASN A 330 6.20 -17.63 22.87
N THR A 331 6.99 -17.78 23.94
CA THR A 331 6.80 -18.87 24.89
C THR A 331 5.47 -18.70 25.62
N ASP A 332 4.87 -17.50 25.69
CA ASP A 332 3.61 -17.26 26.40
C ASP A 332 2.40 -18.00 25.83
N LEU A 333 2.32 -18.19 24.51
CA LEU A 333 1.29 -19.05 23.91
C LEU A 333 1.50 -20.53 24.28
N LEU A 334 2.75 -21.00 24.25
CA LEU A 334 3.12 -22.37 24.62
C LEU A 334 2.92 -22.61 26.13
N ASN A 335 3.30 -21.64 26.96
CA ASN A 335 3.15 -21.64 28.42
C ASN A 335 1.67 -21.77 28.80
N ARG A 336 0.80 -20.99 28.14
CA ARG A 336 -0.66 -21.07 28.32
C ARG A 336 -1.21 -22.41 27.87
N HIS A 337 -0.73 -22.94 26.74
CA HIS A 337 -1.18 -24.23 26.22
C HIS A 337 -0.83 -25.41 27.15
N PHE A 338 0.39 -25.41 27.72
CA PHE A 338 0.87 -26.48 28.61
C PHE A 338 0.69 -26.20 30.10
N ALA A 339 0.10 -25.05 30.46
CA ALA A 339 -0.02 -24.59 31.84
C ALA A 339 1.32 -24.67 32.62
N LEU A 340 2.40 -24.18 32.00
CA LEU A 340 3.71 -24.09 32.64
C LEU A 340 3.69 -22.99 33.71
N THR A 341 4.35 -23.24 34.83
CA THR A 341 4.63 -22.21 35.85
C THR A 341 5.75 -21.30 35.35
N ARG A 342 5.84 -20.08 35.89
CA ARG A 342 6.91 -19.13 35.54
C ARG A 342 8.30 -19.76 35.58
N THR A 343 8.57 -20.54 36.62
CA THR A 343 9.86 -21.20 36.82
C THR A 343 10.14 -22.32 35.81
N GLU A 344 9.09 -22.99 35.32
CA GLU A 344 9.16 -24.01 34.26
C GLU A 344 9.30 -23.36 32.87
N THR A 345 8.65 -22.22 32.65
CA THR A 345 8.80 -21.38 31.47
C THR A 345 10.24 -20.95 31.28
N ASP A 346 10.89 -20.43 32.33
CA ASP A 346 12.30 -19.99 32.24
C ASP A 346 13.23 -21.15 31.82
N VAL A 347 12.98 -22.35 32.34
CA VAL A 347 13.74 -23.55 31.98
C VAL A 347 13.41 -24.02 30.57
N PHE A 348 12.14 -23.98 30.17
CA PHE A 348 11.69 -24.33 28.83
C PHE A 348 12.31 -23.40 27.77
N ASP A 349 12.29 -22.08 27.99
CA ASP A 349 12.91 -21.10 27.10
C ASP A 349 14.42 -21.32 26.97
N ALA A 350 15.11 -21.51 28.10
CA ALA A 350 16.54 -21.79 28.10
C ALA A 350 16.89 -23.10 27.36
N VAL A 351 16.01 -24.10 27.40
CA VAL A 351 16.18 -25.34 26.62
C VAL A 351 16.04 -25.10 25.12
N LEU A 352 15.07 -24.26 24.70
CA LEU A 352 14.86 -23.89 23.30
C LEU A 352 16.03 -23.08 22.73
N ARG A 353 16.69 -22.28 23.56
CA ARG A 353 17.95 -21.58 23.23
C ARG A 353 19.16 -22.50 23.12
N GLY A 354 19.00 -23.79 23.39
CA GLY A 354 20.07 -24.79 23.28
C GLY A 354 20.97 -24.94 24.51
N LEU A 355 20.67 -24.27 25.63
CA LEU A 355 21.53 -24.28 26.83
C LEU A 355 21.52 -25.65 27.54
N SER A 356 22.69 -26.20 27.86
CA SER A 356 22.82 -27.41 28.67
C SER A 356 22.29 -27.22 30.10
N ASN A 357 22.04 -28.31 30.84
CA ASN A 357 21.49 -28.21 32.21
C ASN A 357 22.39 -27.40 33.16
N SER A 358 23.72 -27.46 32.97
CA SER A 358 24.68 -26.65 33.71
C SER A 358 24.57 -25.17 33.35
N GLU A 359 24.44 -24.86 32.06
CA GLU A 359 24.29 -23.47 31.60
C GLU A 359 22.93 -22.90 32.01
N ILE A 360 21.86 -23.70 32.04
CA ILE A 360 20.55 -23.28 32.56
C ILE A 360 20.62 -23.00 34.07
N ALA A 361 21.34 -23.84 34.81
CA ALA A 361 21.53 -23.68 36.26
C ALA A 361 22.26 -22.36 36.55
N GLU A 362 23.32 -22.07 35.80
CA GLU A 362 24.06 -20.81 35.89
C GLU A 362 23.20 -19.61 35.45
N HIS A 363 22.54 -19.71 34.29
CA HIS A 363 21.72 -18.66 33.70
C HIS A 363 20.55 -18.24 34.60
N LEU A 364 19.92 -19.19 35.28
CA LEU A 364 18.77 -18.96 36.15
C LEU A 364 19.13 -18.82 37.64
N GLY A 365 20.41 -18.92 38.00
CA GLY A 365 20.87 -18.89 39.40
C GLY A 365 20.30 -20.03 40.26
N LYS A 366 20.13 -21.23 39.68
CA LYS A 366 19.53 -22.41 40.33
C LYS A 366 20.53 -23.55 40.46
N GLY A 367 20.27 -24.50 41.36
CA GLY A 367 21.06 -25.72 41.46
C GLY A 367 20.82 -26.69 40.28
N PRO A 368 21.81 -27.47 39.83
CA PRO A 368 21.66 -28.45 38.75
C PRO A 368 20.53 -29.47 38.98
N GLU A 369 20.36 -29.93 40.23
CA GLU A 369 19.28 -30.83 40.62
C GLU A 369 17.90 -30.17 40.52
N THR A 370 17.82 -28.86 40.80
CA THR A 370 16.58 -28.07 40.66
C THR A 370 16.18 -27.95 39.18
N VAL A 371 17.15 -27.67 38.30
CA VAL A 371 16.91 -27.62 36.84
C VAL A 371 16.45 -28.98 36.33
N LYS A 372 17.08 -30.07 36.78
CA LYS A 372 16.69 -31.44 36.42
C LYS A 372 15.26 -31.78 36.85
N SER A 373 14.87 -31.40 38.06
CA SER A 373 13.50 -31.59 38.56
C SER A 373 12.48 -30.75 37.77
N GLN A 374 12.82 -29.50 37.45
CA GLN A 374 11.98 -28.60 36.65
C GLN A 374 11.80 -29.13 35.21
N LEU A 375 12.88 -29.61 34.58
CA LEU A 375 12.83 -30.28 33.28
C LEU A 375 11.93 -31.52 33.28
N ALA A 376 12.00 -32.35 34.32
CA ALA A 376 11.12 -33.51 34.44
C ALA A 376 9.63 -33.11 34.55
N SER A 377 9.34 -32.00 35.25
CA SER A 377 7.99 -31.45 35.30
C SER A 377 7.53 -30.90 33.94
N VAL A 378 8.42 -30.19 33.22
CA VAL A 378 8.16 -29.70 31.87
C VAL A 378 7.83 -30.86 30.92
N TYR A 379 8.66 -31.91 30.87
CA TYR A 379 8.41 -33.10 30.04
C TYR A 379 7.04 -33.74 30.32
N ARG A 380 6.68 -33.86 31.61
CA ARG A 380 5.36 -34.39 32.00
C ARG A 380 4.21 -33.52 31.52
N LYS A 381 4.35 -32.19 31.61
CA LYS A 381 3.29 -31.24 31.22
C LYS A 381 3.16 -31.10 29.70
N THR A 382 4.26 -31.21 28.96
CA THR A 382 4.26 -31.12 27.49
C THR A 382 4.04 -32.46 26.81
N GLY A 383 4.17 -33.57 27.53
CA GLY A 383 4.09 -34.93 26.97
C GLY A 383 5.34 -35.37 26.22
N ALA A 384 6.40 -34.55 26.20
CA ALA A 384 7.68 -34.91 25.59
C ALA A 384 8.43 -35.95 26.43
N LYS A 385 9.05 -36.95 25.79
CA LYS A 385 9.82 -38.00 26.47
C LYS A 385 11.26 -37.59 26.71
N ASP A 386 11.80 -36.71 25.88
CA ASP A 386 13.15 -36.22 25.97
C ASP A 386 13.29 -34.77 25.47
N ARG A 387 14.50 -34.24 25.60
CA ARG A 387 14.85 -32.87 25.20
C ARG A 387 14.62 -32.62 23.71
N LEU A 388 14.91 -33.61 22.87
CA LEU A 388 14.78 -33.47 21.42
C LEU A 388 13.30 -33.44 21.02
N GLU A 389 12.48 -34.28 21.64
CA GLU A 389 11.02 -34.28 21.45
C GLU A 389 10.39 -32.98 21.97
N LEU A 390 10.89 -32.44 23.09
CA LEU A 390 10.45 -31.15 23.61
C LEU A 390 10.74 -30.00 22.62
N VAL A 391 11.95 -29.96 22.06
CA VAL A 391 12.34 -28.96 21.05
C VAL A 391 11.53 -29.15 19.76
N ARG A 392 11.32 -30.39 19.30
CA ARG A 392 10.50 -30.68 18.11
C ARG A 392 9.06 -30.25 18.28
N LEU A 393 8.47 -30.58 19.43
CA LEU A 393 7.11 -30.22 19.78
C LEU A 393 6.97 -28.70 19.82
N ALA A 394 7.92 -27.99 20.44
CA ALA A 394 7.95 -26.53 20.39
C ALA A 394 7.98 -26.03 18.93
N VAL A 395 8.92 -26.48 18.11
CA VAL A 395 9.05 -26.09 16.69
C VAL A 395 7.78 -26.35 15.87
N GLN A 396 7.07 -27.45 16.13
CA GLN A 396 5.81 -27.77 15.45
C GLN A 396 4.65 -26.85 15.82
N MET A 397 4.69 -26.23 17.00
CA MET A 397 3.68 -25.28 17.48
C MET A 397 4.11 -23.83 17.33
N ILE A 398 5.32 -23.56 16.82
CA ILE A 398 5.72 -22.24 16.38
C ILE A 398 4.86 -21.90 15.16
N ILE A 399 3.71 -21.29 15.39
CA ILE A 399 3.11 -20.41 14.40
C ILE A 399 3.89 -19.09 14.57
N PRO A 400 4.68 -18.65 13.59
CA PRO A 400 5.18 -17.28 13.62
C PRO A 400 3.94 -16.40 13.60
N LEU A 401 3.67 -15.75 14.73
CA LEU A 401 2.63 -14.74 14.87
C LEU A 401 3.23 -13.59 15.65
N LYS A 402 3.29 -12.42 15.02
CA LYS A 402 3.64 -11.14 15.65
C LYS A 402 2.51 -10.77 16.63
N GLU A 403 2.86 -10.42 17.88
CA GLU A 403 1.90 -10.33 19.00
C GLU A 403 1.05 -9.04 19.01
N ASP A 404 1.39 -8.04 18.20
CA ASP A 404 0.85 -6.67 18.33
C ASP A 404 -0.53 -6.40 17.68
N GLN A 405 -1.21 -7.40 17.09
CA GLN A 405 -2.56 -7.18 16.55
C GLN A 405 -3.49 -8.38 16.75
N ILE A 406 -3.57 -8.88 17.98
CA ILE A 406 -4.72 -9.67 18.40
C ILE A 406 -5.90 -8.70 18.53
N LEU A 407 -6.75 -8.65 17.51
CA LEU A 407 -8.04 -7.96 17.56
C LEU A 407 -8.75 -8.31 18.88
N PRO A 408 -9.17 -7.33 19.71
CA PRO A 408 -10.10 -7.62 20.78
C PRO A 408 -11.39 -8.17 20.14
N ARG A 409 -11.84 -9.30 20.69
CA ARG A 409 -13.00 -10.07 20.22
C ARG A 409 -14.27 -9.26 20.08
#